data_AF-A0A5F9D634-F1
#
_entry.id   AF-A0A5F9D634-F1
#
_cell.length_a   1.000
_cell.length_b   1.000
_cell.length_c   1.000
_cell.angle_alpha   90.00
_cell.angle_beta   90.00
_cell.angle_gamma   90.00
#
_symmetry.space_group_name_H-M   'P 1'
#
loop_
_entity.id
_entity.type
_entity.pdbx_description
1 polymer ?
#
loop_
_entity_poly.entity_id
_entity_poly.type
_entity_poly.pdbx_seq_one_letter_code
_entity_poly.pdbx_strand_id
1 'polypeptide(L)'
;GLRFPAAASTLGVCAARAQPSLGTGPQRPHPASLSPCNGTRVPCIRTPPSGVKYLWPTLYIYCIILDSWAAPPASAGLKTLLPVPSLGDVSIPEKPKLRFVERVPLVPKVRREPKNLNDIRGPSTEATEFTEGNFAILALGGGYLHWGHFEMMRLTINRSMDPKNMFAIWRVPAPFKPITRKGIGQRMGGGKGAIDHYVTPVKAGRLVVEMGGRCEFKEVEGFLNQVAHKLPFPAKAVSRETLEKMRKDQEEREQNNQNPWTFERIATANMLGIRKYLSPYDLTQKGRYWGKFYLPDRV
;
A
#
# COMPACT_ATOMS: atom_id res chain seq x y z
N GLY A 1 -31.92 15.77 -71.30
CA GLY A 1 -31.65 14.33 -71.54
C GLY A 1 -30.91 13.77 -70.34
N LEU A 2 -30.91 12.45 -70.03
CA LEU A 2 -30.87 11.28 -70.93
C LEU A 2 -29.57 11.26 -71.77
N ARG A 3 -28.72 10.22 -71.76
CA ARG A 3 -28.96 8.77 -71.49
C ARG A 3 -27.83 8.07 -70.71
N PHE A 4 -28.21 7.04 -69.93
CA PHE A 4 -27.45 5.77 -69.78
C PHE A 4 -27.95 4.76 -70.86
N PRO A 5 -27.16 3.72 -71.21
CA PRO A 5 -27.29 2.37 -70.61
C PRO A 5 -25.90 1.79 -70.18
N ALA A 6 -25.69 0.69 -69.44
CA ALA A 6 -26.36 -0.64 -69.29
C ALA A 6 -26.10 -1.58 -70.51
N ALA A 7 -26.02 -2.92 -70.44
CA ALA A 7 -25.95 -3.98 -69.40
C ALA A 7 -25.34 -5.27 -70.06
N ALA A 8 -25.19 -6.50 -69.51
CA ALA A 8 -25.41 -7.20 -68.22
C ALA A 8 -24.62 -8.54 -68.21
N SER A 9 -24.61 -9.26 -67.06
CA SER A 9 -24.50 -10.74 -66.88
C SER A 9 -23.23 -11.47 -67.42
N THR A 10 -22.91 -12.75 -67.10
CA THR A 10 -23.62 -13.86 -66.41
C THR A 10 -22.83 -14.59 -65.31
N LEU A 11 -23.64 -15.18 -64.42
CA LEU A 11 -23.41 -16.31 -63.49
C LEU A 11 -22.46 -17.43 -63.94
N GLY A 12 -21.84 -18.12 -62.96
CA GLY A 12 -21.24 -19.44 -63.10
C GLY A 12 -21.06 -20.15 -61.74
N VAL A 13 -21.77 -21.26 -61.51
CA VAL A 13 -21.74 -22.02 -60.24
C VAL A 13 -21.49 -23.51 -60.55
N CYS A 14 -20.42 -24.08 -59.99
CA CYS A 14 -20.23 -25.51 -59.69
C CYS A 14 -19.09 -25.61 -58.65
N ALA A 15 -19.14 -26.29 -57.49
CA ALA A 15 -19.89 -27.45 -56.98
C ALA A 15 -19.12 -28.80 -57.05
N ALA A 16 -18.51 -29.14 -55.89
CA ALA A 16 -18.32 -30.47 -55.29
C ALA A 16 -17.78 -31.69 -56.09
N ARG A 17 -16.64 -32.23 -55.63
CA ARG A 17 -16.54 -33.53 -54.90
C ARG A 17 -15.11 -33.73 -54.32
N ALA A 18 -14.97 -34.06 -53.03
CA ALA A 18 -14.79 -35.40 -52.42
C ALA A 18 -13.42 -36.05 -52.76
N GLN A 19 -12.47 -36.23 -51.81
CA GLN A 19 -12.41 -37.19 -50.66
C GLN A 19 -12.12 -38.66 -51.07
N PRO A 20 -11.61 -39.54 -50.17
CA PRO A 20 -10.68 -39.33 -49.04
C PRO A 20 -9.63 -40.47 -48.82
N SER A 21 -8.71 -40.30 -47.87
CA SER A 21 -8.04 -41.40 -47.13
C SER A 21 -7.62 -40.89 -45.73
N LEU A 22 -8.12 -41.47 -44.62
CA LEU A 22 -7.54 -42.59 -43.83
C LEU A 22 -6.14 -42.26 -43.29
N GLY A 23 -5.85 -42.19 -41.98
CA GLY A 23 -6.59 -42.35 -40.71
C GLY A 23 -5.57 -42.14 -39.54
N THR A 24 -5.82 -42.14 -38.23
CA THR A 24 -6.96 -42.26 -37.28
C THR A 24 -6.60 -41.34 -36.06
N GLY A 25 -7.31 -41.08 -34.96
CA GLY A 25 -8.40 -41.72 -34.19
C GLY A 25 -7.86 -42.23 -32.83
N PRO A 26 -8.51 -42.04 -31.65
CA PRO A 26 -9.80 -41.39 -31.32
C PRO A 26 -9.69 -40.26 -30.26
N GLN A 27 -10.81 -39.85 -29.65
CA GLN A 27 -10.90 -38.80 -28.61
C GLN A 27 -11.31 -39.33 -27.21
N ARG A 28 -11.22 -38.43 -26.21
CA ARG A 28 -11.73 -38.42 -24.81
C ARG A 28 -13.01 -39.26 -24.56
N PRO A 29 -13.20 -39.86 -23.35
CA PRO A 29 -13.76 -39.10 -22.21
C PRO A 29 -13.27 -39.54 -20.79
N HIS A 30 -13.87 -38.93 -19.75
CA HIS A 30 -13.73 -39.34 -18.33
C HIS A 30 -14.52 -40.62 -18.01
N PRO A 31 -14.16 -41.31 -16.90
CA PRO A 31 -15.12 -41.64 -15.86
C PRO A 31 -14.67 -41.14 -14.46
N ALA A 32 -15.49 -41.38 -13.43
CA ALA A 32 -15.24 -40.94 -12.05
C ALA A 32 -15.41 -42.09 -11.03
N SER A 33 -14.65 -42.07 -9.93
CA SER A 33 -14.83 -42.98 -8.78
C SER A 33 -14.33 -42.40 -7.43
N LEU A 34 -15.29 -41.97 -6.62
CA LEU A 34 -15.38 -42.06 -5.16
C LEU A 34 -14.11 -42.31 -4.28
N SER A 35 -13.56 -41.21 -3.75
CA SER A 35 -13.42 -41.01 -2.27
C SER A 35 -12.37 -41.86 -1.50
N PRO A 36 -12.23 -41.80 -0.14
CA PRO A 36 -10.96 -41.33 0.44
C PRO A 36 -10.30 -42.25 1.49
N CYS A 37 -9.02 -41.98 1.81
CA CYS A 37 -8.37 -42.52 3.01
C CYS A 37 -7.35 -41.55 3.64
N ASN A 38 -7.25 -41.61 4.97
CA ASN A 38 -6.40 -40.72 5.78
C ASN A 38 -4.91 -41.11 5.70
N GLY A 39 -4.01 -40.14 5.91
CA GLY A 39 -2.57 -40.41 6.01
C GLY A 39 -1.73 -39.16 6.21
N THR A 40 -1.34 -38.89 7.47
CA THR A 40 -0.44 -37.79 7.85
C THR A 40 0.92 -37.92 7.14
N ARG A 41 1.30 -36.90 6.35
CA ARG A 41 2.65 -36.79 5.78
C ARG A 41 3.53 -35.90 6.65
N VAL A 42 4.49 -36.49 7.36
CA VAL A 42 5.69 -35.80 7.86
C VAL A 42 6.86 -36.21 6.96
N PRO A 43 7.64 -35.28 6.39
CA PRO A 43 8.80 -35.64 5.57
C PRO A 43 10.00 -36.03 6.45
N CYS A 44 10.50 -37.24 6.30
CA CYS A 44 11.69 -37.70 7.00
C CYS A 44 12.97 -37.00 6.48
N ILE A 45 13.75 -36.40 7.38
CA ILE A 45 15.12 -35.95 7.09
C ILE A 45 16.07 -37.07 7.51
N ARG A 46 16.98 -37.49 6.61
CA ARG A 46 18.02 -38.49 6.90
C ARG A 46 19.22 -37.83 7.58
N THR A 47 19.76 -38.46 8.61
CA THR A 47 21.12 -38.23 9.11
C THR A 47 22.06 -39.36 8.64
N PRO A 48 23.34 -39.08 8.34
CA PRO A 48 24.36 -40.12 8.19
C PRO A 48 24.88 -40.59 9.56
N PRO A 49 25.43 -41.81 9.66
CA PRO A 49 25.91 -42.35 10.94
C PRO A 49 27.35 -41.91 11.27
N SER A 50 27.59 -41.50 12.51
CA SER A 50 28.92 -41.41 13.10
C SER A 50 29.23 -42.68 13.92
N GLY A 51 30.42 -43.25 13.74
CA GLY A 51 30.81 -44.49 14.39
C GLY A 51 31.59 -44.28 15.69
N VAL A 52 31.59 -45.35 16.50
CA VAL A 52 32.56 -45.67 17.57
C VAL A 52 32.41 -44.91 18.90
N LYS A 53 32.22 -45.71 19.97
CA LYS A 53 32.24 -45.37 21.41
C LYS A 53 33.71 -45.39 21.89
N TYR A 54 34.15 -45.07 23.11
CA TYR A 54 33.61 -45.26 24.46
C TYR A 54 34.41 -44.38 25.45
N LEU A 55 33.84 -44.02 26.62
CA LEU A 55 34.24 -44.59 27.93
C LEU A 55 33.39 -44.00 29.10
N TRP A 56 32.54 -44.84 29.69
CA TRP A 56 32.25 -45.03 31.15
C TRP A 56 31.91 -43.80 32.07
N PRO A 57 31.22 -44.00 33.22
CA PRO A 57 30.02 -43.20 33.50
C PRO A 57 29.99 -42.58 34.93
N THR A 58 28.81 -42.63 35.59
CA THR A 58 28.54 -42.21 36.98
C THR A 58 28.79 -40.74 37.32
N LEU A 59 27.83 -39.85 36.98
CA LEU A 59 27.36 -38.72 37.84
C LEU A 59 26.19 -37.89 37.24
N TYR A 60 25.19 -38.50 36.59
CA TYR A 60 24.04 -37.72 36.04
C TYR A 60 22.68 -38.45 36.06
N ILE A 61 22.35 -39.13 37.17
CA ILE A 61 21.00 -39.67 37.42
C ILE A 61 20.50 -39.16 38.78
N TYR A 62 20.33 -37.84 38.92
CA TYR A 62 19.60 -37.23 40.05
C TYR A 62 19.12 -35.79 39.79
N CYS A 63 18.66 -35.44 38.57
CA CYS A 63 17.95 -34.17 38.33
C CYS A 63 17.03 -34.17 37.09
N ILE A 64 16.22 -35.21 36.89
CA ILE A 64 15.21 -35.30 35.80
C ILE A 64 13.78 -35.51 36.36
N ILE A 65 13.60 -35.36 37.69
CA ILE A 65 12.29 -35.41 38.35
C ILE A 65 12.21 -34.23 39.34
N LEU A 66 12.12 -33.00 38.82
CA LEU A 66 11.51 -31.82 39.49
C LEU A 66 11.52 -30.58 38.58
N ASP A 67 11.04 -30.72 37.35
CA ASP A 67 10.60 -29.57 36.55
C ASP A 67 9.23 -29.89 35.94
N SER A 68 8.23 -29.90 36.82
CA SER A 68 6.86 -30.18 36.44
C SER A 68 6.34 -29.03 35.58
N TRP A 69 6.14 -29.28 34.28
CA TRP A 69 5.30 -28.46 33.42
C TRP A 69 3.82 -28.61 33.79
N ALA A 70 3.51 -28.40 35.07
CA ALA A 70 2.20 -28.02 35.52
C ALA A 70 1.89 -26.67 34.87
N ALA A 71 1.08 -26.71 33.80
CA ALA A 71 0.40 -25.50 33.34
C ALA A 71 -0.25 -24.84 34.57
N PRO A 72 -0.09 -23.52 34.78
CA PRO A 72 -0.59 -22.87 35.98
C PRO A 72 -2.08 -23.22 36.13
N PRO A 73 -2.52 -23.64 37.33
CA PRO A 73 -3.85 -24.21 37.51
C PRO A 73 -4.88 -23.24 36.94
N ALA A 74 -5.82 -23.77 36.15
CA ALA A 74 -6.76 -22.99 35.36
C ALA A 74 -7.76 -22.26 36.29
N SER A 75 -7.28 -21.15 36.86
CA SER A 75 -8.06 -20.23 37.67
C SER A 75 -9.22 -19.75 36.82
N ALA A 76 -10.44 -20.18 37.19
CA ALA A 76 -11.68 -19.78 36.56
C ALA A 76 -12.05 -18.35 36.97
N GLY A 77 -11.15 -17.41 36.65
CA GLY A 77 -11.32 -15.99 36.93
C GLY A 77 -12.60 -15.48 36.27
N LEU A 78 -13.40 -14.75 37.05
CA LEU A 78 -14.59 -14.08 36.55
C LEU A 78 -14.18 -13.14 35.41
N LYS A 79 -14.76 -13.34 34.22
CA LYS A 79 -14.48 -12.52 33.04
C LYS A 79 -14.94 -11.09 33.31
N THR A 80 -14.01 -10.16 33.40
CA THR A 80 -14.28 -8.72 33.51
C THR A 80 -14.86 -8.19 32.22
N LEU A 81 -16.20 -8.06 32.17
CA LEU A 81 -16.89 -7.44 31.05
C LEU A 81 -16.71 -5.92 31.12
N LEU A 82 -15.79 -5.39 30.32
CA LEU A 82 -15.63 -3.95 30.14
C LEU A 82 -16.84 -3.37 29.39
N PRO A 83 -17.27 -2.13 29.71
CA PRO A 83 -18.33 -1.46 28.96
C PRO A 83 -17.88 -1.20 27.51
N VAL A 84 -18.77 -1.50 26.56
CA VAL A 84 -18.55 -1.25 25.14
C VAL A 84 -18.69 0.25 24.85
N PRO A 85 -17.79 0.88 24.06
CA PRO A 85 -17.87 2.32 23.78
C PRO A 85 -19.15 2.69 23.01
N SER A 86 -19.88 3.68 23.54
CA SER A 86 -21.14 4.17 22.97
C SER A 86 -20.90 5.12 21.79
N LEU A 87 -20.94 4.60 20.57
CA LEU A 87 -20.70 5.36 19.33
C LEU A 87 -21.94 6.16 18.83
N GLY A 88 -22.81 6.59 19.73
CA GLY A 88 -24.11 7.20 19.39
C GLY A 88 -24.01 8.56 18.71
N ASP A 89 -23.09 9.41 19.17
CA ASP A 89 -23.06 10.84 18.83
C ASP A 89 -22.51 11.13 17.42
N VAL A 90 -21.91 10.14 16.77
CA VAL A 90 -21.38 10.28 15.41
C VAL A 90 -22.54 10.29 14.41
N SER A 91 -22.78 11.45 13.81
CA SER A 91 -23.64 11.61 12.63
C SER A 91 -22.92 11.17 11.36
N ILE A 92 -23.68 10.75 10.35
CA ILE A 92 -23.15 10.18 9.09
C ILE A 92 -23.70 11.02 7.93
N PRO A 93 -22.86 11.52 7.00
CA PRO A 93 -23.30 12.35 5.89
C PRO A 93 -24.10 11.53 4.86
N GLU A 94 -25.00 12.19 4.13
CA GLU A 94 -25.85 11.60 3.07
C GLU A 94 -25.08 10.77 2.02
N LYS A 95 -23.82 11.15 1.76
CA LYS A 95 -22.97 10.60 0.71
C LYS A 95 -21.70 10.03 1.35
N PRO A 96 -21.79 8.88 2.04
CA PRO A 96 -20.69 8.33 2.83
C PRO A 96 -19.54 7.76 1.99
N LYS A 97 -19.81 7.34 0.74
CA LYS A 97 -18.84 6.68 -0.13
C LYS A 97 -17.92 7.69 -0.83
N LEU A 98 -16.67 7.31 -1.06
CA LEU A 98 -15.69 8.14 -1.77
C LEU A 98 -16.19 8.51 -3.17
N ARG A 99 -16.33 9.82 -3.42
CA ARG A 99 -16.65 10.37 -4.75
C ARG A 99 -15.64 9.92 -5.80
N PHE A 100 -16.09 9.85 -7.06
CA PHE A 100 -15.23 9.67 -8.20
C PHE A 100 -14.22 10.83 -8.34
N VAL A 101 -13.08 10.56 -8.95
CA VAL A 101 -12.01 11.53 -9.22
C VAL A 101 -11.68 11.46 -10.70
N GLU A 102 -11.67 12.59 -11.39
CA GLU A 102 -11.42 12.66 -12.83
C GLU A 102 -9.93 12.51 -13.16
N ARG A 103 -9.60 12.02 -14.37
CA ARG A 103 -8.22 11.86 -14.85
C ARG A 103 -7.57 13.20 -15.29
N VAL A 104 -8.40 14.15 -15.69
CA VAL A 104 -8.03 15.44 -16.28
C VAL A 104 -8.93 16.50 -15.63
N PRO A 105 -8.40 17.67 -15.20
CA PRO A 105 -9.24 18.74 -14.69
C PRO A 105 -10.14 19.33 -15.79
N LEU A 106 -11.34 19.77 -15.40
CA LEU A 106 -12.37 20.35 -16.29
C LEU A 106 -11.83 21.35 -17.33
N VAL A 107 -10.86 22.18 -16.92
CA VAL A 107 -10.07 23.03 -17.84
C VAL A 107 -8.66 22.43 -17.97
N PRO A 108 -8.27 21.86 -19.12
CA PRO A 108 -6.95 21.27 -19.31
C PRO A 108 -5.86 22.34 -19.38
N LYS A 109 -4.74 22.12 -18.68
CA LYS A 109 -3.61 23.06 -18.67
C LYS A 109 -2.83 23.03 -19.98
N VAL A 110 -2.96 24.08 -20.80
CA VAL A 110 -2.16 24.26 -22.03
C VAL A 110 -0.68 24.53 -21.72
N ARG A 111 -0.38 25.27 -20.64
CA ARG A 111 1.00 25.61 -20.25
C ARG A 111 1.72 24.42 -19.61
N ARG A 112 2.82 23.99 -20.24
CA ARG A 112 3.61 22.81 -19.83
C ARG A 112 4.56 23.10 -18.65
N GLU A 113 4.09 22.96 -17.43
CA GLU A 113 4.84 23.18 -16.17
C GLU A 113 6.14 22.32 -16.06
N PRO A 114 7.20 22.80 -15.40
CA PRO A 114 8.42 22.01 -15.12
C PRO A 114 8.16 20.94 -14.04
N LYS A 115 9.00 19.90 -14.01
CA LYS A 115 8.95 18.87 -12.96
C LYS A 115 9.61 19.38 -11.67
N ASN A 116 8.93 20.24 -10.91
CA ASN A 116 9.39 20.57 -9.56
C ASN A 116 9.42 19.30 -8.70
N LEU A 117 10.52 19.06 -7.98
CA LEU A 117 10.67 17.92 -7.06
C LEU A 117 10.53 18.34 -5.59
N ASN A 118 10.55 19.64 -5.28
CA ASN A 118 10.38 20.14 -3.91
C ASN A 118 8.97 19.87 -3.38
N ASP A 119 7.98 19.72 -4.26
CA ASP A 119 6.59 19.35 -3.95
C ASP A 119 6.47 18.01 -3.20
N ILE A 120 7.44 17.10 -3.35
CA ILE A 120 7.46 15.79 -2.69
C ILE A 120 8.58 15.64 -1.64
N ARG A 121 9.38 16.69 -1.41
CA ARG A 121 10.49 16.69 -0.43
C ARG A 121 10.03 17.20 0.94
N GLY A 122 10.47 16.50 1.99
CA GLY A 122 10.29 16.90 3.39
C GLY A 122 8.87 16.66 3.93
N PRO A 123 8.53 17.27 5.08
CA PRO A 123 7.23 17.12 5.74
C PRO A 123 6.09 17.82 4.97
N SER A 124 4.86 17.33 5.16
CA SER A 124 3.63 17.99 4.73
C SER A 124 3.28 19.16 5.64
N THR A 125 3.03 20.32 5.03
CA THR A 125 2.52 21.53 5.70
C THR A 125 0.98 21.56 5.74
N GLU A 126 0.33 20.71 4.94
CA GLU A 126 -1.12 20.67 4.74
C GLU A 126 -1.67 19.24 4.92
N ALA A 127 -2.93 19.13 5.37
CA ALA A 127 -3.63 17.86 5.61
C ALA A 127 -2.85 16.85 6.48
N THR A 128 -2.15 17.34 7.50
CA THR A 128 -1.37 16.55 8.49
C THR A 128 -2.23 16.10 9.68
N GLU A 129 -3.42 16.67 9.84
CA GLU A 129 -4.32 16.45 10.98
C GLU A 129 -5.73 16.08 10.52
N PHE A 130 -6.47 15.38 11.40
CA PHE A 130 -7.86 14.99 11.18
C PHE A 130 -8.79 16.21 11.10
N THR A 131 -10.00 16.03 10.57
CA THR A 131 -10.99 17.12 10.40
C THR A 131 -12.39 16.65 10.73
N GLU A 132 -12.81 15.49 10.21
CA GLU A 132 -14.15 14.93 10.42
C GLU A 132 -14.12 13.47 10.90
N GLY A 133 -13.10 12.71 10.49
CA GLY A 133 -12.94 11.30 10.77
C GLY A 133 -12.02 11.01 11.96
N ASN A 134 -12.01 9.75 12.37
CA ASN A 134 -11.18 9.22 13.46
C ASN A 134 -10.02 8.36 12.94
N PHE A 135 -10.08 7.93 11.68
CA PHE A 135 -9.15 7.00 11.05
C PHE A 135 -8.65 7.56 9.70
N ALA A 136 -7.41 7.28 9.33
CA ALA A 136 -6.83 7.77 8.08
C ALA A 136 -5.67 6.90 7.58
N ILE A 137 -5.27 7.11 6.33
CA ILE A 137 -4.01 6.59 5.78
C ILE A 137 -2.96 7.69 5.86
N LEU A 138 -1.95 7.50 6.70
CA LEU A 138 -0.79 8.40 6.83
C LEU A 138 0.27 8.03 5.79
N ALA A 139 0.73 9.00 4.99
CA ALA A 139 1.87 8.84 4.11
C ALA A 139 3.19 8.92 4.90
N LEU A 140 3.97 7.84 4.93
CA LEU A 140 5.33 7.79 5.50
C LEU A 140 6.42 8.07 4.45
N GLY A 141 6.04 8.65 3.31
CA GLY A 141 6.95 9.00 2.23
C GLY A 141 6.28 9.94 1.21
N GLY A 142 7.08 10.70 0.49
CA GLY A 142 6.64 11.53 -0.63
C GLY A 142 6.49 10.73 -1.93
N GLY A 143 5.64 11.21 -2.83
CA GLY A 143 5.42 10.56 -4.12
C GLY A 143 4.36 11.23 -4.98
N TYR A 144 3.96 10.56 -6.06
CA TYR A 144 2.92 11.01 -6.98
C TYR A 144 1.76 10.02 -7.03
N LEU A 145 0.54 10.52 -6.84
CA LEU A 145 -0.68 9.76 -7.08
C LEU A 145 -1.17 10.01 -8.50
N HIS A 146 -1.21 8.95 -9.30
CA HIS A 146 -1.84 8.91 -10.61
C HIS A 146 -3.32 8.56 -10.46
N TRP A 147 -4.16 8.89 -11.45
CA TRP A 147 -5.59 8.59 -11.45
C TRP A 147 -5.93 7.14 -11.08
N GLY A 148 -5.18 6.16 -11.61
CA GLY A 148 -5.39 4.74 -11.29
C GLY A 148 -5.18 4.38 -9.81
N HIS A 149 -4.39 5.16 -9.06
CA HIS A 149 -4.26 4.98 -7.61
C HIS A 149 -5.54 5.46 -6.90
N PHE A 150 -6.09 6.63 -7.27
CA PHE A 150 -7.36 7.11 -6.72
C PHE A 150 -8.49 6.10 -6.96
N GLU A 151 -8.60 5.56 -8.18
CA GLU A 151 -9.64 4.58 -8.51
C GLU A 151 -9.45 3.23 -7.79
N MET A 152 -8.20 2.74 -7.66
CA MET A 152 -7.88 1.56 -6.87
C MET A 152 -8.30 1.70 -5.40
N MET A 153 -8.01 2.85 -4.78
CA MET A 153 -8.40 3.11 -3.39
C MET A 153 -9.92 3.26 -3.27
N ARG A 154 -10.54 4.03 -4.16
CA ARG A 154 -12.00 4.23 -4.22
C ARG A 154 -12.74 2.91 -4.32
N LEU A 155 -12.30 2.01 -5.21
CA LEU A 155 -12.92 0.70 -5.40
C LEU A 155 -12.67 -0.24 -4.21
N THR A 156 -11.47 -0.24 -3.63
CA THR A 156 -11.16 -1.06 -2.44
C THR A 156 -12.02 -0.62 -1.24
N ILE A 157 -12.03 0.67 -0.93
CA ILE A 157 -12.76 1.23 0.23
C ILE A 157 -14.27 1.10 0.02
N ASN A 158 -14.82 1.52 -1.13
CA ASN A 158 -16.27 1.46 -1.39
C ASN A 158 -16.83 0.02 -1.50
N ARG A 159 -15.96 -1.01 -1.58
CA ARG A 159 -16.30 -2.44 -1.50
C ARG A 159 -16.23 -2.99 -0.07
N SER A 160 -15.32 -2.49 0.77
CA SER A 160 -15.09 -2.99 2.14
C SER A 160 -15.78 -2.18 3.23
N MET A 161 -16.25 -0.96 2.95
CA MET A 161 -16.93 -0.11 3.94
C MET A 161 -18.44 -0.37 4.02
N ASP A 162 -19.00 -0.31 5.23
CA ASP A 162 -20.45 -0.32 5.46
C ASP A 162 -21.04 1.11 5.39
N PRO A 163 -21.82 1.46 4.35
CA PRO A 163 -22.29 2.84 4.15
C PRO A 163 -23.36 3.30 5.15
N LYS A 164 -23.85 2.40 6.02
CA LYS A 164 -24.77 2.74 7.12
C LYS A 164 -24.05 3.19 8.39
N ASN A 165 -22.79 2.79 8.56
CA ASN A 165 -22.01 3.01 9.78
C ASN A 165 -20.78 3.90 9.53
N MET A 166 -20.24 3.88 8.32
CA MET A 166 -18.95 4.48 7.95
C MET A 166 -19.10 5.54 6.85
N PHE A 167 -18.25 6.56 6.88
CA PHE A 167 -18.03 7.49 5.77
C PHE A 167 -16.55 7.71 5.47
N ALA A 168 -16.21 8.07 4.23
CA ALA A 168 -14.85 8.20 3.74
C ALA A 168 -14.67 9.44 2.84
N ILE A 169 -13.61 10.21 3.09
CA ILE A 169 -13.37 11.56 2.55
C ILE A 169 -11.96 11.68 1.95
N TRP A 170 -11.87 12.37 0.82
CA TRP A 170 -10.62 12.68 0.13
C TRP A 170 -9.89 13.87 0.78
N ARG A 171 -8.73 13.64 1.41
CA ARG A 171 -7.84 14.70 1.93
C ARG A 171 -6.72 15.12 0.95
N VAL A 172 -6.71 14.51 -0.23
CA VAL A 172 -5.81 14.82 -1.35
C VAL A 172 -6.62 15.33 -2.55
N PRO A 173 -6.22 16.45 -3.19
CA PRO A 173 -6.94 16.99 -4.35
C PRO A 173 -6.78 16.12 -5.60
N ALA A 174 -7.69 16.31 -6.56
CA ALA A 174 -7.67 15.64 -7.85
C ALA A 174 -6.37 15.93 -8.64
N PRO A 175 -5.94 15.03 -9.55
CA PRO A 175 -4.70 15.20 -10.33
C PRO A 175 -4.63 16.52 -11.12
N PHE A 176 -3.75 17.44 -10.69
CA PHE A 176 -3.65 18.80 -11.26
C PHE A 176 -2.28 19.14 -11.87
N LYS A 177 -1.24 18.35 -11.59
CA LYS A 177 0.14 18.61 -12.05
C LYS A 177 0.39 17.86 -13.37
N PRO A 178 0.63 18.55 -14.50
CA PRO A 178 0.76 17.92 -15.81
C PRO A 178 2.14 17.27 -15.98
N ILE A 179 2.15 15.97 -16.30
CA ILE A 179 3.37 15.24 -16.64
C ILE A 179 3.51 15.17 -18.16
N THR A 180 4.58 15.78 -18.68
CA THR A 180 4.90 15.69 -20.11
C THR A 180 5.77 14.49 -20.45
N ARG A 181 5.45 13.80 -21.54
CA ARG A 181 6.17 12.64 -22.08
C ARG A 181 6.49 12.88 -23.57
N LYS A 182 7.62 12.34 -24.05
CA LYS A 182 7.93 12.26 -25.50
C LYS A 182 7.46 10.94 -26.07
N GLY A 183 7.18 10.90 -27.37
CA GLY A 183 6.96 9.65 -28.10
C GLY A 183 8.14 8.70 -27.94
N ILE A 184 7.86 7.40 -27.89
CA ILE A 184 8.90 6.36 -27.83
C ILE A 184 9.70 6.35 -29.15
N GLY A 185 10.99 6.01 -29.08
CA GLY A 185 11.92 6.03 -30.23
C GLY A 185 12.41 7.42 -30.67
N GLN A 186 11.94 8.51 -30.07
CA GLN A 186 12.37 9.87 -30.41
C GLN A 186 13.76 10.21 -29.83
N ARG A 187 14.57 10.96 -30.60
CA ARG A 187 15.90 11.43 -30.17
C ARG A 187 15.81 12.52 -29.09
N MET A 188 16.95 12.77 -28.44
CA MET A 188 17.15 13.95 -27.58
C MET A 188 17.16 15.24 -28.43
N GLY A 189 16.94 16.40 -27.80
CA GLY A 189 16.65 17.65 -28.52
C GLY A 189 15.16 17.78 -28.91
N GLY A 190 14.81 18.60 -29.89
CA GLY A 190 13.41 18.74 -30.37
C GLY A 190 12.41 19.28 -29.33
N GLY A 191 12.87 20.05 -28.35
CA GLY A 191 12.01 20.66 -27.33
C GLY A 191 11.39 19.69 -26.32
N LYS A 192 10.26 20.10 -25.73
CA LYS A 192 9.50 19.38 -24.69
C LYS A 192 8.33 18.60 -25.31
N GLY A 193 7.98 17.47 -24.72
CA GLY A 193 6.85 16.63 -25.17
C GLY A 193 5.46 17.24 -24.90
N ALA A 194 4.43 16.50 -25.29
CA ALA A 194 3.03 16.76 -24.95
C ALA A 194 2.72 16.33 -23.50
N ILE A 195 1.55 16.73 -22.98
CA ILE A 195 1.05 16.29 -21.66
C ILE A 195 0.38 14.92 -21.84
N ASP A 196 0.75 13.95 -21.01
CA ASP A 196 0.34 12.54 -21.11
C ASP A 196 -0.71 12.17 -20.03
N HIS A 197 -0.49 12.65 -18.82
CA HIS A 197 -1.39 12.48 -17.68
C HIS A 197 -1.14 13.55 -16.62
N TYR A 198 -2.06 13.66 -15.67
CA TYR A 198 -1.92 14.50 -14.48
C TYR A 198 -1.62 13.63 -13.26
N VAL A 199 -0.97 14.23 -12.25
CA VAL A 199 -0.71 13.62 -10.93
C VAL A 199 -1.02 14.59 -9.80
N THR A 200 -1.18 14.08 -8.59
CA THR A 200 -1.13 14.87 -7.35
C THR A 200 0.18 14.57 -6.60
N PRO A 201 1.00 15.58 -6.25
CA PRO A 201 2.13 15.38 -5.34
C PRO A 201 1.64 15.10 -3.91
N VAL A 202 2.34 14.22 -3.20
CA VAL A 202 2.11 13.92 -1.78
C VAL A 202 3.46 14.02 -1.05
N LYS A 203 3.43 14.55 0.19
CA LYS A 203 4.57 14.61 1.12
C LYS A 203 4.37 13.65 2.28
N ALA A 204 5.47 13.27 2.93
CA ALA A 204 5.44 12.51 4.17
C ALA A 204 4.76 13.31 5.29
N GLY A 205 3.95 12.65 6.13
CA GLY A 205 3.11 13.26 7.15
C GLY A 205 1.70 13.64 6.67
N ARG A 206 1.39 13.59 5.36
CA ARG A 206 0.05 13.89 4.85
C ARG A 206 -0.92 12.71 5.08
N LEU A 207 -2.17 13.02 5.46
CA LEU A 207 -3.30 12.10 5.38
C LEU A 207 -3.81 12.01 3.93
N VAL A 208 -3.96 10.79 3.41
CA VAL A 208 -4.34 10.53 2.01
C VAL A 208 -5.86 10.41 1.85
N VAL A 209 -6.46 9.55 2.66
CA VAL A 209 -7.90 9.36 2.83
C VAL A 209 -8.17 9.41 4.33
N GLU A 210 -9.29 10.02 4.71
CA GLU A 210 -9.81 10.08 6.08
C GLU A 210 -11.17 9.39 6.13
N MET A 211 -11.47 8.73 7.24
CA MET A 211 -12.74 8.02 7.44
C MET A 211 -13.24 8.17 8.87
N GLY A 212 -14.55 8.25 9.01
CA GLY A 212 -15.26 8.36 10.28
C GLY A 212 -16.49 7.47 10.30
N GLY A 213 -17.24 7.52 11.40
CA GLY A 213 -18.42 6.69 11.61
C GLY A 213 -18.40 5.94 12.93
N ARG A 214 -19.33 4.98 13.04
CA ARG A 214 -19.63 4.19 14.24
C ARG A 214 -18.93 2.83 14.19
N CYS A 215 -17.59 2.83 14.11
CA CYS A 215 -16.75 1.65 13.95
C CYS A 215 -15.50 1.69 14.84
N GLU A 216 -14.98 0.52 15.22
CA GLU A 216 -13.68 0.37 15.92
C GLU A 216 -12.51 0.39 14.92
N PHE A 217 -11.32 0.84 15.37
CA PHE A 217 -10.12 0.84 14.52
C PHE A 217 -9.79 -0.53 13.91
N LYS A 218 -10.05 -1.64 14.64
CA LYS A 218 -9.76 -3.01 14.18
C LYS A 218 -10.50 -3.40 12.90
N GLU A 219 -11.76 -2.98 12.77
CA GLU A 219 -12.61 -3.23 11.59
C GLU A 219 -12.05 -2.50 10.37
N VAL A 220 -11.52 -1.31 10.62
CA VAL A 220 -11.06 -0.35 9.62
C VAL A 220 -9.62 -0.61 9.17
N GLU A 221 -8.76 -1.03 10.10
CA GLU A 221 -7.33 -1.23 9.91
C GLU A 221 -7.03 -2.24 8.78
N GLY A 222 -7.77 -3.35 8.71
CA GLY A 222 -7.51 -4.42 7.75
C GLY A 222 -7.54 -3.95 6.29
N PHE A 223 -8.59 -3.23 5.88
CA PHE A 223 -8.68 -2.74 4.51
C PHE A 223 -7.90 -1.44 4.29
N LEU A 224 -7.70 -0.59 5.31
CA LEU A 224 -6.80 0.56 5.21
C LEU A 224 -5.35 0.13 4.97
N ASN A 225 -4.84 -0.88 5.68
CA ASN A 225 -3.51 -1.44 5.45
C ASN A 225 -3.44 -2.13 4.07
N GLN A 226 -4.50 -2.84 3.64
CA GLN A 226 -4.56 -3.38 2.27
C GLN A 226 -4.48 -2.30 1.18
N VAL A 227 -4.98 -1.09 1.44
CA VAL A 227 -4.79 0.07 0.56
C VAL A 227 -3.37 0.65 0.69
N ALA A 228 -2.85 0.80 1.91
CA ALA A 228 -1.53 1.34 2.18
C ALA A 228 -0.41 0.56 1.47
N HIS A 229 -0.49 -0.78 1.46
CA HIS A 229 0.46 -1.63 0.73
C HIS A 229 0.39 -1.52 -0.79
N LYS A 230 -0.68 -0.93 -1.36
CA LYS A 230 -0.84 -0.68 -2.80
C LYS A 230 -0.40 0.73 -3.22
N LEU A 231 0.08 1.57 -2.29
CA LEU A 231 0.54 2.94 -2.58
C LEU A 231 2.00 2.98 -3.09
N PRO A 232 2.38 3.98 -3.91
CA PRO A 232 3.73 4.12 -4.47
C PRO A 232 4.76 4.71 -3.47
N PHE A 233 4.38 4.81 -2.19
CA PHE A 233 5.18 5.27 -1.07
C PHE A 233 4.75 4.49 0.18
N PRO A 234 5.63 4.28 1.17
CA PRO A 234 5.24 3.64 2.43
C PRO A 234 4.15 4.46 3.11
N ALA A 235 3.14 3.76 3.64
CA ALA A 235 1.98 4.34 4.30
C ALA A 235 1.49 3.40 5.41
N LYS A 236 0.70 3.92 6.35
CA LYS A 236 0.17 3.16 7.49
C LYS A 236 -1.26 3.60 7.80
N ALA A 237 -2.14 2.67 8.19
CA ALA A 237 -3.39 3.02 8.84
C ALA A 237 -3.12 3.65 10.22
N VAL A 238 -3.81 4.76 10.53
CA VAL A 238 -3.72 5.44 11.83
C VAL A 238 -5.09 5.87 12.32
N SER A 239 -5.27 5.83 13.64
CA SER A 239 -6.33 6.53 14.38
C SER A 239 -5.79 7.84 14.98
N ARG A 240 -6.66 8.68 15.54
CA ARG A 240 -6.25 9.86 16.34
C ARG A 240 -5.28 9.47 17.46
N GLU A 241 -5.69 8.53 18.32
CA GLU A 241 -4.90 8.00 19.44
C GLU A 241 -3.55 7.42 19.02
N THR A 242 -3.51 6.62 17.94
CA THR A 242 -2.25 5.99 17.49
C THR A 242 -1.33 6.98 16.77
N LEU A 243 -1.87 8.03 16.14
CA LEU A 243 -1.07 9.13 15.60
C LEU A 243 -0.48 9.98 16.73
N GLU A 244 -1.26 10.32 17.76
CA GLU A 244 -0.78 11.00 18.95
C GLU A 244 0.29 10.20 19.69
N LYS A 245 0.06 8.89 19.88
CA LYS A 245 1.07 8.01 20.45
C LYS A 245 2.35 8.01 19.60
N MET A 246 2.25 7.86 18.27
CA MET A 246 3.41 7.93 17.39
C MET A 246 4.15 9.30 17.40
N ARG A 247 3.50 10.39 17.83
CA ARG A 247 4.16 11.68 18.10
C ARG A 247 4.86 11.66 19.46
N LYS A 248 4.17 11.25 20.53
CA LYS A 248 4.69 11.15 21.91
C LYS A 248 5.88 10.18 22.00
N ASP A 249 5.76 8.98 21.43
CA ASP A 249 6.83 7.96 21.33
C ASP A 249 8.09 8.53 20.62
N GLN A 250 7.93 9.46 19.66
CA GLN A 250 9.05 10.11 18.98
C GLN A 250 9.67 11.22 19.84
N GLU A 251 8.84 12.06 20.47
CA GLU A 251 9.29 13.13 21.36
C GLU A 251 10.05 12.56 22.56
N GLU A 252 9.58 11.43 23.12
CA GLU A 252 10.28 10.67 24.16
C GLU A 252 11.64 10.16 23.67
N ARG A 253 11.73 9.59 22.46
CA ARG A 253 13.01 9.16 21.85
C ARG A 253 13.98 10.31 21.61
N GLU A 254 13.48 11.49 21.26
CA GLU A 254 14.30 12.70 21.06
C GLU A 254 14.79 13.28 22.40
N GLN A 255 13.98 13.22 23.46
CA GLN A 255 14.35 13.68 24.82
C GLN A 255 15.28 12.70 25.55
N ASN A 256 15.00 11.40 25.50
CA ASN A 256 15.78 10.35 26.20
C ASN A 256 17.07 9.94 25.45
N ASN A 257 17.44 10.66 24.39
CA ASN A 257 18.60 10.37 23.55
C ASN A 257 19.92 10.53 24.32
N GLN A 258 20.53 9.40 24.69
CA GLN A 258 21.80 9.37 25.44
C GLN A 258 23.03 9.84 24.63
N ASN A 259 22.91 10.01 23.31
CA ASN A 259 24.00 10.49 22.47
C ASN A 259 24.07 12.03 22.51
N PRO A 260 25.15 12.66 23.03
CA PRO A 260 25.29 14.12 23.06
C PRO A 260 25.46 14.77 21.67
N TRP A 261 25.58 13.97 20.61
CA TRP A 261 25.79 14.40 19.23
C TRP A 261 24.54 14.21 18.36
N THR A 262 23.58 15.12 18.49
CA THR A 262 22.41 15.16 17.58
C THR A 262 22.78 15.71 16.20
N PHE A 263 22.09 15.24 15.15
CA PHE A 263 22.34 15.71 13.78
C PHE A 263 22.06 17.21 13.62
N GLU A 264 21.01 17.71 14.27
CA GLU A 264 20.67 19.13 14.29
C GLU A 264 21.81 19.98 14.85
N ARG A 265 22.38 19.60 16.02
CA ARG A 265 23.52 20.30 16.64
C ARG A 265 24.73 20.38 15.70
N ILE A 266 25.08 19.26 15.07
CA ILE A 266 26.22 19.16 14.13
C ILE A 266 25.99 20.05 12.89
N ALA A 267 24.81 19.99 12.27
CA ALA A 267 24.49 20.71 11.05
C ALA A 267 24.32 22.23 11.29
N THR A 268 23.65 22.61 12.37
CA THR A 268 23.43 24.02 12.76
C THR A 268 24.73 24.69 13.17
N ALA A 269 25.57 24.07 14.00
CA ALA A 269 26.88 24.62 14.38
C ALA A 269 27.97 24.50 13.28
N ASN A 270 27.68 23.86 12.14
CA ASN A 270 28.64 23.58 11.06
C ASN A 270 29.91 22.86 11.54
N MET A 271 29.77 21.90 12.47
CA MET A 271 30.90 21.17 13.01
C MET A 271 31.67 20.45 11.89
N LEU A 272 33.01 20.46 11.97
CA LEU A 272 33.91 19.87 10.97
C LEU A 272 33.69 20.38 9.51
N GLY A 273 33.03 21.54 9.33
CA GLY A 273 32.72 22.08 8.00
C GLY A 273 31.67 21.28 7.22
N ILE A 274 30.88 20.44 7.91
CA ILE A 274 29.97 19.45 7.31
C ILE A 274 28.93 20.05 6.34
N ARG A 275 28.58 21.34 6.47
CA ARG A 275 27.66 22.03 5.53
C ARG A 275 28.17 22.07 4.08
N LYS A 276 29.46 21.79 3.82
CA LYS A 276 29.99 21.56 2.47
C LYS A 276 29.34 20.36 1.76
N TYR A 277 28.83 19.40 2.52
CA TYR A 277 28.26 18.14 2.03
C TYR A 277 26.75 18.00 2.28
N LEU A 278 26.16 18.84 3.16
CA LEU A 278 24.73 18.84 3.47
C LEU A 278 23.93 19.75 2.52
N SER A 279 22.65 19.43 2.34
CA SER A 279 21.68 20.29 1.68
C SER A 279 21.22 21.41 2.64
N PRO A 280 20.94 22.65 2.18
CA PRO A 280 20.37 23.69 3.04
C PRO A 280 19.05 23.29 3.72
N TYR A 281 18.29 22.42 3.08
CA TYR A 281 17.05 21.84 3.62
C TYR A 281 17.29 20.90 4.82
N ASP A 282 18.49 20.36 5.00
CA ASP A 282 18.76 19.37 6.04
C ASP A 282 18.81 20.03 7.43
N LEU A 283 19.04 21.35 7.47
CA LEU A 283 18.93 22.21 8.66
C LEU A 283 17.49 22.29 9.20
N THR A 284 16.48 22.27 8.33
CA THR A 284 15.06 22.26 8.74
C THR A 284 14.46 20.86 8.80
N GLN A 285 15.01 19.91 8.04
CA GLN A 285 14.58 18.52 8.00
C GLN A 285 15.22 17.64 9.09
N LYS A 286 16.15 18.20 9.89
CA LYS A 286 16.89 17.52 10.99
C LYS A 286 17.45 16.15 10.62
N GLY A 287 17.76 15.93 9.33
CA GLY A 287 18.18 14.64 8.78
C GLY A 287 17.10 13.54 8.74
N ARG A 288 15.89 13.76 9.30
CA ARG A 288 14.77 12.79 9.33
C ARG A 288 14.17 12.52 7.93
N TYR A 289 14.61 13.24 6.90
CA TYR A 289 14.17 13.08 5.50
C TYR A 289 15.38 12.92 4.57
N TRP A 290 15.25 12.02 3.58
CA TRP A 290 16.20 11.87 2.48
C TRP A 290 15.47 11.86 1.13
N GLY A 291 15.51 12.99 0.42
CA GLY A 291 14.75 13.20 -0.81
C GLY A 291 13.25 13.07 -0.57
N LYS A 292 12.65 11.94 -0.99
CA LYS A 292 11.24 11.60 -0.77
C LYS A 292 10.99 10.69 0.45
N PHE A 293 12.04 10.09 1.02
CA PHE A 293 11.90 9.11 2.10
C PHE A 293 11.92 9.82 3.47
N TYR A 294 11.13 9.29 4.41
CA TYR A 294 11.14 9.68 5.81
C TYR A 294 11.74 8.52 6.63
N LEU A 295 12.57 8.86 7.61
CA LEU A 295 13.26 7.91 8.49
C LEU A 295 12.63 8.05 9.88
N PRO A 296 11.65 7.20 10.26
CA PRO A 296 10.97 7.32 11.55
C PRO A 296 11.93 7.09 12.72
N ASP A 297 12.91 6.22 12.57
CA ASP A 297 13.80 5.84 13.67
C ASP A 297 14.96 6.82 13.93
N ARG A 298 15.01 7.93 13.20
CA ARG A 298 16.07 8.93 13.36
C ARG A 298 15.68 10.03 14.34
N VAL A 299 16.62 10.33 15.24
CA VAL A 299 16.67 11.46 16.17
C VAL A 299 17.96 12.27 15.95
#